data_AF-A0A7X8EUK7-F1
#
_entry.id   AF-A0A7X8EUK7-F1
#
_cell.length_a   1.000
_cell.length_b   1.000
_cell.length_c   1.000
_cell.angle_alpha   90.00
_cell.angle_beta   90.00
_cell.angle_gamma   90.00
#
_symmetry.space_group_name_H-M   'P 1'
#
loop_
_entity.id
_entity.type
_entity.pdbx_description
1 polymer ?
#
loop_
_entity_poly.entity_id
_entity_poly.type
_entity_poly.pdbx_seq_one_letter_code
_entity_poly.pdbx_strand_id
1 'polypeptide(L)'
;IIQSSSASVGILQTLAASGLVPFNAAVYIIMGQNIGTCITALLSSIGASRNAKSAAYMHLLFNIIGTIIFSVIGIIYFKAINPLQGLGLITQTQISAIHTAFNIATTVLLFPFSGYIITLAKKMNRVSDTVEVDESELVHLDDRVLETPSIAVQCAIQEVVRMGHIVEENMQTAVAALLERDTEKIANVRRRENVIDNLCDGISQYLVKICNTHISDRENSKVTSLLNVVGDMERVGDHCENIADMADAMLEENINFSDTAVSELEEMIESTVASYVNALKSLEFSDPSYAYETVRQEDRVDDFEADLRTSHINRLANNMCNARSGVRFLDTLTNLERISDHALNIAQVVLNENRKEKKYHSETIKEL
;
A
#
# COMPACT_ATOMS: atom_id res chain seq x y z
N ILE A 1 3.60 -7.36 -36.48
CA ILE A 1 3.46 -6.26 -35.50
C ILE A 1 4.43 -6.57 -34.36
N ILE A 2 5.45 -5.74 -34.14
CA ILE A 2 6.47 -5.97 -33.10
C ILE A 2 6.06 -5.13 -31.89
N GLN A 3 5.70 -5.79 -30.79
CA GLN A 3 5.29 -5.16 -29.51
C GLN A 3 6.40 -5.20 -28.45
N SER A 4 7.64 -5.51 -28.84
CA SER A 4 8.79 -5.63 -27.95
C SER A 4 9.87 -4.59 -28.30
N SER A 5 10.23 -3.77 -27.32
CA SER A 5 11.29 -2.76 -27.45
C SER A 5 12.63 -3.40 -27.83
N SER A 6 13.00 -4.49 -27.14
CA SER A 6 14.26 -5.20 -27.38
C SER A 6 14.31 -5.84 -28.77
N ALA A 7 13.20 -6.36 -29.27
CA ALA A 7 13.11 -6.88 -30.63
C ALA A 7 13.31 -5.77 -31.68
N SER A 8 12.76 -4.58 -31.47
CA SER A 8 12.94 -3.45 -32.39
C SER A 8 14.38 -2.96 -32.45
N VAL A 9 15.04 -2.84 -31.29
CA VAL A 9 16.47 -2.47 -31.17
C VAL A 9 17.35 -3.52 -31.85
N GLY A 10 17.07 -4.82 -31.66
CA GLY A 10 17.83 -5.90 -32.28
C GLY A 10 17.75 -5.89 -33.82
N ILE A 11 16.60 -5.52 -34.39
CA ILE A 11 16.47 -5.36 -35.85
C ILE A 11 17.31 -4.18 -36.34
N LEU A 12 17.25 -3.04 -35.66
CA LEU A 12 18.05 -1.87 -36.03
C LEU A 12 19.56 -2.16 -35.94
N GLN A 13 20.00 -2.85 -34.90
CA GLN A 13 21.38 -3.32 -34.76
C GLN A 13 21.79 -4.25 -35.90
N THR A 14 20.92 -5.19 -36.28
CA THR A 14 21.18 -6.12 -37.40
C THR A 14 21.36 -5.35 -38.71
N LEU A 15 20.49 -4.36 -38.99
CA LEU A 15 20.59 -3.51 -40.18
C LEU A 15 21.87 -2.66 -40.19
N ALA A 16 22.27 -2.14 -39.02
CA ALA A 16 23.52 -1.41 -38.87
C ALA A 16 24.75 -2.31 -39.08
N ALA A 17 24.69 -3.57 -38.65
CA ALA A 17 25.72 -4.58 -38.91
C ALA A 17 25.98 -4.79 -40.40
N SER A 18 24.92 -4.71 -41.22
CA SER A 18 25.00 -4.81 -42.67
C SER A 18 25.48 -3.53 -43.36
N GLY A 19 25.80 -2.47 -42.59
CA GLY A 19 26.28 -1.19 -43.12
C GLY A 19 25.21 -0.38 -43.84
N LEU A 20 23.93 -0.59 -43.52
CA LEU A 20 22.80 0.01 -44.23
C LEU A 20 22.20 1.26 -43.55
N VAL A 21 22.67 1.62 -42.35
CA VAL A 21 21.99 2.62 -41.52
C VAL A 21 22.89 3.83 -41.24
N PRO A 22 22.55 5.00 -41.80
CA PRO A 22 23.17 6.27 -41.43
C PRO A 22 22.91 6.62 -39.95
N PHE A 23 23.88 7.27 -39.31
CA PHE A 23 23.81 7.60 -37.89
C PHE A 23 22.60 8.46 -37.56
N ASN A 24 22.33 9.49 -38.34
CA ASN A 24 21.18 10.38 -38.11
C ASN A 24 19.85 9.61 -38.16
N ALA A 25 19.69 8.71 -39.13
CA ALA A 25 18.51 7.87 -39.30
C ALA A 25 18.33 6.94 -38.09
N ALA A 26 19.40 6.30 -37.63
CA ALA A 26 19.34 5.45 -36.44
C ALA A 26 18.89 6.22 -35.19
N VAL A 27 19.39 7.44 -34.97
CA VAL A 27 18.96 8.27 -33.82
C VAL A 27 17.46 8.52 -33.87
N TYR A 28 16.90 8.93 -35.00
CA TYR A 28 15.45 9.19 -35.11
C TYR A 28 14.61 7.91 -35.03
N ILE A 29 15.12 6.78 -35.54
CA ILE A 29 14.46 5.48 -35.36
C ILE A 29 14.41 5.12 -33.87
N ILE A 30 15.51 5.30 -33.12
CA ILE A 30 15.55 5.05 -31.67
C ILE A 30 14.53 5.95 -30.94
N MET A 31 14.42 7.22 -31.31
CA MET A 31 13.40 8.12 -30.77
C MET A 31 11.97 7.58 -31.00
N GLY A 32 11.68 7.14 -32.23
CA GLY A 32 10.40 6.52 -32.57
C GLY A 32 10.13 5.23 -31.78
N GLN A 33 11.16 4.41 -31.57
CA GLN A 33 11.05 3.19 -30.75
C GLN A 33 10.66 3.51 -29.30
N ASN A 34 11.24 4.55 -28.69
CA ASN A 34 10.93 4.95 -27.30
C ASN A 34 9.48 5.44 -27.14
N ILE A 35 8.90 6.09 -28.16
CA ILE A 35 7.45 6.36 -28.17
C ILE A 35 6.66 5.06 -28.34
N GLY A 36 7.12 4.19 -29.24
CA GLY A 36 6.47 2.92 -29.55
C GLY A 36 6.32 1.98 -28.35
N THR A 37 7.29 1.94 -27.43
CA THR A 37 7.22 1.13 -26.20
C THR A 37 6.04 1.49 -25.29
N CYS A 38 5.55 2.72 -25.39
CA CYS A 38 4.44 3.20 -24.56
C CYS A 38 3.10 2.59 -24.99
N ILE A 39 2.97 2.11 -26.24
CA ILE A 39 1.74 1.51 -26.75
C ILE A 39 1.34 0.29 -25.90
N THR A 40 2.32 -0.55 -25.54
CA THR A 40 2.07 -1.74 -24.72
C THR A 40 1.53 -1.36 -23.34
N ALA A 41 2.08 -0.31 -22.72
CA ALA A 41 1.61 0.20 -21.44
C ALA A 41 0.20 0.81 -21.53
N LEU A 42 -0.10 1.56 -22.61
CA LEU A 42 -1.42 2.13 -22.86
C LEU A 42 -2.47 1.03 -23.06
N LEU A 43 -2.18 0.03 -23.90
CA LEU A 43 -3.08 -1.11 -24.13
C LEU A 43 -3.30 -1.91 -22.84
N SER A 44 -2.24 -2.17 -22.07
CA SER A 44 -2.32 -2.86 -20.78
C SER A 44 -3.13 -2.08 -19.74
N SER A 45 -3.22 -0.74 -19.86
CA SER A 45 -4.01 0.08 -18.94
C SER A 45 -5.51 0.12 -19.27
N ILE A 46 -5.93 -0.43 -20.41
CA ILE A 46 -7.35 -0.52 -20.79
C ILE A 46 -8.03 -1.51 -19.84
N GLY A 47 -8.96 -1.01 -19.02
CA GLY A 47 -9.64 -1.80 -17.98
C GLY A 47 -8.93 -1.82 -16.62
N ALA A 48 -7.75 -1.20 -16.50
CA ALA A 48 -7.02 -1.11 -15.23
C ALA A 48 -7.51 0.05 -14.35
N SER A 49 -7.01 0.04 -13.11
CA SER A 49 -7.19 1.04 -12.06
C SER A 49 -6.90 2.47 -12.54
N ARG A 50 -7.48 3.49 -11.89
CA ARG A 50 -7.28 4.90 -12.32
C ARG A 50 -5.80 5.29 -12.23
N ASN A 51 -5.14 4.80 -11.18
CA ASN A 51 -3.71 5.00 -10.96
C ASN A 51 -2.87 4.30 -12.03
N ALA A 52 -3.22 3.07 -12.45
CA ALA A 52 -2.54 2.36 -13.52
C ALA A 52 -2.67 3.08 -14.88
N LYS A 53 -3.84 3.65 -15.18
CA LYS A 53 -4.03 4.52 -16.37
C LYS A 53 -3.18 5.77 -16.30
N SER A 54 -3.15 6.43 -15.13
CA SER A 54 -2.29 7.60 -14.91
C SER A 54 -0.81 7.26 -15.13
N ALA A 55 -0.35 6.11 -14.64
CA ALA A 55 1.02 5.62 -14.85
C ALA A 55 1.34 5.38 -16.33
N ALA A 56 0.40 4.80 -17.10
CA ALA A 56 0.56 4.63 -18.54
C ALA A 56 0.67 5.97 -19.28
N TYR A 57 -0.17 6.97 -18.92
CA TYR A 57 -0.07 8.32 -19.47
C TYR A 57 1.22 9.04 -19.06
N MET A 58 1.70 8.85 -17.83
CA MET A 58 3.00 9.37 -17.40
C MET A 58 4.13 8.78 -18.25
N HIS A 59 4.15 7.47 -18.44
CA HIS A 59 5.17 6.80 -19.27
C HIS A 59 5.17 7.33 -20.71
N LEU A 60 3.98 7.54 -21.29
CA LEU A 60 3.82 8.17 -22.60
C LEU A 60 4.39 9.59 -22.63
N LEU A 61 4.03 10.43 -21.65
CA LEU A 61 4.47 11.82 -21.59
C LEU A 61 5.98 11.94 -21.40
N PHE A 62 6.58 11.12 -20.52
CA PHE A 62 8.04 11.06 -20.34
C PHE A 62 8.75 10.77 -21.67
N ASN A 63 8.28 9.77 -22.42
CA ASN A 63 8.89 9.40 -23.69
C ASN A 63 8.63 10.42 -24.80
N ILE A 64 7.46 11.05 -24.86
CA ILE A 64 7.17 12.11 -25.85
C ILE A 64 8.05 13.33 -25.58
N ILE A 65 8.08 13.82 -24.33
CA ILE A 65 8.85 15.02 -23.97
C ILE A 65 10.35 14.75 -24.17
N GLY A 66 10.86 13.61 -23.68
CA GLY A 66 12.25 13.19 -23.90
C GLY A 66 12.57 13.10 -25.39
N THR A 67 11.71 12.45 -26.17
CA THR A 67 11.89 12.33 -27.63
C THR A 67 11.95 13.70 -28.30
N ILE A 68 11.08 14.65 -27.96
CA ILE A 68 11.12 15.99 -28.52
C ILE A 68 12.44 16.68 -28.20
N ILE A 69 12.88 16.66 -26.93
CA ILE A 69 14.12 17.29 -26.48
C ILE A 69 15.32 16.70 -27.23
N PHE A 70 15.48 15.37 -27.20
CA PHE A 70 16.63 14.71 -27.82
C PHE A 70 16.59 14.72 -29.34
N SER A 71 15.41 14.77 -29.96
CA SER A 71 15.27 14.97 -31.41
C SER A 71 15.73 16.38 -31.82
N VAL A 72 15.37 17.42 -31.06
CA VAL A 72 15.83 18.79 -31.32
C VAL A 72 17.36 18.86 -31.17
N ILE A 73 17.91 18.26 -30.12
CA ILE A 73 19.38 18.16 -29.93
C ILE A 73 20.02 17.43 -31.12
N GLY A 74 19.46 16.30 -31.54
CA GLY A 74 19.94 15.54 -32.69
C GLY A 74 19.90 16.34 -33.99
N ILE A 75 18.83 17.11 -34.24
CA ILE A 75 18.72 17.98 -35.40
C ILE A 75 19.82 19.04 -35.39
N ILE A 76 20.02 19.73 -34.26
CA ILE A 76 21.08 20.74 -34.12
C ILE A 76 22.44 20.10 -34.35
N TYR A 77 22.69 18.94 -33.74
CA TYR A 77 23.97 18.23 -33.87
C TYR A 77 24.26 17.83 -35.31
N PHE A 78 23.33 17.14 -35.99
CA PHE A 78 23.53 16.64 -37.35
C PHE A 78 23.37 17.69 -38.45
N LYS A 79 22.79 18.87 -38.17
CA LYS A 79 22.69 19.94 -39.19
C LYS A 79 23.69 21.07 -38.99
N ALA A 80 23.99 21.44 -37.76
CA ALA A 80 24.79 22.62 -37.46
C ALA A 80 26.22 22.28 -36.97
N ILE A 81 26.38 21.20 -36.20
CA ILE A 81 27.67 20.90 -35.54
C ILE A 81 28.50 19.91 -36.36
N ASN A 82 27.93 18.75 -36.72
CA ASN A 82 28.65 17.70 -37.44
C ASN A 82 27.79 16.98 -38.49
N PRO A 83 27.55 17.62 -39.66
CA PRO A 83 26.72 17.04 -40.71
C PRO A 83 27.29 15.76 -41.32
N LEU A 84 28.63 15.69 -41.44
CA LEU A 84 29.30 14.53 -42.02
C LEU A 84 29.15 13.29 -41.16
N GLN A 85 29.18 13.43 -39.83
CA GLN A 85 28.96 12.31 -38.92
C GLN A 85 27.55 11.73 -39.03
N GLY A 86 26.54 12.58 -39.30
CA GLY A 86 25.16 12.13 -39.50
C GLY A 86 25.00 11.20 -40.70
N LEU A 87 25.82 11.38 -41.74
CA LEU A 87 25.85 10.55 -42.95
C LEU A 87 26.70 9.28 -42.79
N GLY A 88 27.56 9.23 -41.77
CA GLY A 88 28.36 8.06 -41.45
C GLY A 88 27.50 6.87 -41.02
N LEU A 89 28.04 5.66 -41.17
CA LEU A 89 27.37 4.44 -40.71
C LEU A 89 27.52 4.28 -39.19
N ILE A 90 26.43 3.93 -38.52
CA ILE A 90 26.42 3.67 -37.08
C ILE A 90 26.77 2.21 -36.78
N THR A 91 27.37 1.96 -35.63
CA THR A 91 27.63 0.59 -35.15
C THR A 91 26.53 0.10 -34.19
N GLN A 92 26.44 -1.22 -34.02
CA GLN A 92 25.53 -1.84 -33.05
C GLN A 92 25.71 -1.29 -31.63
N THR A 93 26.97 -1.14 -31.20
CA THR A 93 27.33 -0.62 -29.88
C THR A 93 26.87 0.82 -29.70
N GLN A 94 26.98 1.65 -30.75
CA GLN A 94 26.50 3.03 -30.73
C GLN A 94 24.97 3.08 -30.62
N ILE A 95 24.24 2.20 -31.32
CA ILE A 95 22.78 2.08 -31.18
C ILE A 95 22.40 1.77 -29.73
N SER A 96 23.04 0.76 -29.11
CA SER A 96 22.79 0.42 -27.70
C SER A 96 23.09 1.58 -26.77
N ALA A 97 24.25 2.22 -26.94
CA ALA A 97 24.69 3.32 -26.11
C ALA A 97 23.73 4.52 -26.19
N ILE A 98 23.26 4.88 -27.38
CA ILE A 98 22.30 5.97 -27.58
C ILE A 98 20.96 5.62 -26.94
N HIS A 99 20.47 4.39 -27.11
CA HIS A 99 19.21 3.96 -26.51
C HIS A 99 19.26 4.00 -24.97
N THR A 100 20.32 3.46 -24.37
CA THR A 100 20.52 3.51 -22.91
C THR A 100 20.71 4.95 -22.41
N ALA A 101 21.54 5.74 -23.09
CA ALA A 101 21.78 7.14 -22.72
C ALA A 101 20.50 7.97 -22.79
N PHE A 102 19.66 7.76 -23.81
CA PHE A 102 18.36 8.42 -23.92
C PHE A 102 17.49 8.13 -22.71
N ASN A 103 17.33 6.86 -22.31
CA ASN A 103 16.44 6.48 -21.21
C ASN A 103 16.93 7.01 -19.85
N ILE A 104 18.24 6.92 -19.61
CA ILE A 104 18.85 7.44 -18.37
C ILE A 104 18.75 8.96 -18.34
N ALA A 105 19.16 9.64 -19.41
CA ALA A 105 19.17 11.10 -19.45
C ALA A 105 17.77 11.69 -19.43
N THR A 106 16.80 11.08 -20.10
CA THR A 106 15.37 11.49 -20.02
C THR A 106 14.84 11.36 -18.61
N THR A 107 15.11 10.23 -17.94
CA THR A 107 14.71 10.03 -16.54
C THR A 107 15.33 11.09 -15.64
N VAL A 108 16.66 11.29 -15.69
CA VAL A 108 17.36 12.29 -14.87
C VAL A 108 16.86 13.71 -15.13
N LEU A 109 16.60 14.07 -16.39
CA LEU A 109 16.17 15.41 -16.77
C LEU A 109 14.72 15.70 -16.37
N LEU A 110 13.81 14.72 -16.54
CA LEU A 110 12.37 14.91 -16.30
C LEU A 110 11.94 14.54 -14.87
N PHE A 111 12.71 13.76 -14.13
CA PHE A 111 12.38 13.35 -12.75
C PHE A 111 12.08 14.53 -11.81
N PRO A 112 12.86 15.64 -11.80
CA PRO A 112 12.54 16.82 -10.98
C PRO A 112 11.20 17.48 -11.31
N PHE A 113 10.66 17.23 -12.52
CA PHE A 113 9.40 17.78 -13.01
C PHE A 113 8.28 16.73 -13.04
N SER A 114 8.49 15.56 -12.44
CA SER A 114 7.53 14.45 -12.40
C SER A 114 6.16 14.90 -11.87
N GLY A 115 6.13 15.79 -10.86
CA GLY A 115 4.88 16.38 -10.34
C GLY A 115 4.01 17.03 -11.41
N TYR A 116 4.59 17.88 -12.28
CA TYR A 116 3.85 18.53 -13.37
C TYR A 116 3.37 17.52 -14.42
N ILE A 117 4.19 16.51 -14.70
CA ILE A 117 3.85 15.43 -15.63
C ILE A 117 2.68 14.59 -15.08
N ILE A 118 2.66 14.31 -13.77
CA ILE A 118 1.55 13.65 -13.08
C ILE A 118 0.27 14.46 -13.24
N THR A 119 0.31 15.78 -12.98
CA THR A 119 -0.87 16.64 -13.13
C THR A 119 -1.41 16.63 -14.56
N LEU A 120 -0.52 16.68 -15.56
CA LEU A 120 -0.92 16.61 -16.97
C LEU A 120 -1.51 15.23 -17.33
N ALA A 121 -0.90 14.14 -16.85
CA ALA A 121 -1.40 12.78 -17.04
C ALA A 121 -2.80 12.59 -16.45
N LYS A 122 -3.03 13.06 -15.21
CA LYS A 122 -4.35 13.03 -14.56
C LYS A 122 -5.40 13.83 -15.34
N LYS A 123 -5.03 15.01 -15.85
CA LYS A 123 -5.89 15.84 -16.71
C LYS A 123 -6.25 15.15 -18.02
N MET A 124 -5.30 14.48 -18.67
CA MET A 124 -5.53 13.69 -19.89
C MET A 124 -6.45 12.49 -19.64
N ASN A 125 -6.36 11.89 -18.46
CA ASN A 125 -7.24 10.81 -18.01
C ASN A 125 -8.67 11.29 -17.64
N ARG A 126 -9.01 12.57 -17.87
CA ARG A 126 -10.30 13.21 -17.51
C ARG A 126 -10.72 12.94 -16.07
N VAL A 127 -9.77 12.89 -15.16
CA VAL A 127 -10.07 12.81 -13.72
C VAL A 127 -10.37 14.23 -13.25
N SER A 128 -11.64 14.49 -12.92
CA SER A 128 -12.06 15.64 -12.11
C SER A 128 -11.77 15.29 -10.64
N ASP A 129 -11.21 16.23 -9.88
CA ASP A 129 -10.90 16.12 -8.44
C ASP A 129 -12.16 16.02 -7.55
N THR A 130 -13.31 15.61 -8.11
CA THR A 130 -14.64 15.61 -7.47
C THR A 130 -15.25 14.23 -7.34
N VAL A 131 -14.47 13.17 -7.54
CA VAL A 131 -14.91 11.79 -7.26
C VAL A 131 -14.12 11.36 -6.05
N GLU A 132 -14.82 11.03 -4.95
CA GLU A 132 -14.24 10.38 -3.78
C GLU A 132 -13.23 9.34 -4.25
N VAL A 133 -11.99 9.44 -3.75
CA VAL A 133 -10.99 8.40 -4.01
C VAL A 133 -11.59 7.14 -3.42
N ASP A 134 -11.84 6.16 -4.28
CA ASP A 134 -12.36 4.87 -3.83
C ASP A 134 -11.31 4.22 -2.94
N GLU A 135 -11.47 4.33 -1.63
CA GLU A 135 -10.50 3.83 -0.64
C GLU A 135 -10.30 2.31 -0.75
N SER A 136 -11.25 1.60 -1.39
CA SER A 136 -11.21 0.17 -1.66
C SER A 136 -10.32 -0.24 -2.85
N GLU A 137 -9.87 0.72 -3.67
CA GLU A 137 -8.98 0.42 -4.81
C GLU A 137 -7.60 -0.03 -4.31
N LEU A 138 -7.11 -1.19 -4.77
CA LEU A 138 -5.77 -1.67 -4.46
C LEU A 138 -4.72 -0.77 -5.13
N VAL A 139 -4.02 0.05 -4.34
CA VAL A 139 -3.16 1.12 -4.88
C VAL A 139 -1.77 0.61 -5.25
N HIS A 140 -1.20 -0.28 -4.44
CA HIS A 140 0.16 -0.77 -4.61
C HIS A 140 0.23 -2.11 -5.36
N LEU A 141 -0.91 -2.78 -5.59
CA LEU A 141 -0.95 -4.13 -6.13
C LEU A 141 -1.24 -4.14 -7.63
N ASP A 142 -0.36 -4.79 -8.39
CA ASP A 142 -0.46 -4.89 -9.85
C ASP A 142 0.04 -6.28 -10.29
N ASP A 143 -0.82 -7.03 -10.99
CA ASP A 143 -0.51 -8.38 -11.45
C ASP A 143 0.75 -8.45 -12.33
N ARG A 144 1.16 -7.34 -12.97
CA ARG A 144 2.41 -7.28 -13.77
C ARG A 144 3.66 -7.40 -12.91
N VAL A 145 3.59 -7.00 -11.63
CA VAL A 145 4.71 -7.05 -10.69
C VAL A 145 4.97 -8.48 -10.20
N LEU A 146 4.03 -9.41 -10.40
CA LEU A 146 4.19 -10.83 -10.07
C LEU A 146 5.34 -11.51 -10.82
N GLU A 147 5.78 -10.96 -11.96
CA GLU A 147 7.00 -11.42 -12.65
C GLU A 147 8.29 -11.17 -11.83
N THR A 148 8.22 -10.30 -10.83
CA THR A 148 9.29 -9.96 -9.89
C THR A 148 8.83 -10.18 -8.44
N PRO A 149 8.86 -11.43 -7.93
CA PRO A 149 8.17 -11.76 -6.68
C PRO A 149 8.63 -10.97 -5.46
N SER A 150 9.92 -10.68 -5.32
CA SER A 150 10.43 -9.86 -4.21
C SER A 150 9.82 -8.45 -4.19
N ILE A 151 9.59 -7.85 -5.37
CA ILE A 151 8.92 -6.55 -5.49
C ILE A 151 7.44 -6.70 -5.20
N ALA A 152 6.80 -7.78 -5.68
CA ALA A 152 5.39 -8.06 -5.41
C ALA A 152 5.12 -8.20 -3.90
N VAL A 153 6.01 -8.86 -3.15
CA VAL A 153 5.93 -8.96 -1.68
C VAL A 153 6.06 -7.58 -1.04
N GLN A 154 6.98 -6.73 -1.50
CA GLN A 154 7.13 -5.38 -0.95
C GLN A 154 5.91 -4.49 -1.21
N CYS A 155 5.32 -4.56 -2.41
CA CYS A 155 4.06 -3.92 -2.74
C CYS A 155 2.92 -4.42 -1.84
N ALA A 156 2.87 -5.73 -1.57
CA ALA A 156 1.89 -6.31 -0.65
C ALA A 156 2.03 -5.77 0.76
N ILE A 157 3.26 -5.64 1.29
CA ILE A 157 3.51 -5.00 2.59
C ILE A 157 2.96 -3.57 2.62
N GLN A 158 3.21 -2.78 1.58
CA GLN A 158 2.71 -1.39 1.50
C GLN A 158 1.18 -1.32 1.49
N GLU A 159 0.51 -2.25 0.80
CA GLU A 159 -0.95 -2.30 0.79
C GLU A 159 -1.54 -2.74 2.13
N VAL A 160 -0.90 -3.71 2.82
CA VAL A 160 -1.30 -4.13 4.17
C VAL A 160 -1.15 -2.99 5.18
N VAL A 161 -0.04 -2.24 5.13
CA VAL A 161 0.14 -1.05 5.98
C VAL A 161 -0.92 0.01 5.68
N ARG A 162 -1.26 0.21 4.40
CA ARG A 162 -2.35 1.13 4.01
C ARG A 162 -3.69 0.72 4.59
N MET A 163 -4.05 -0.57 4.50
CA MET A 163 -5.26 -1.11 5.13
C MET A 163 -5.22 -0.88 6.65
N GLY A 164 -4.06 -1.11 7.29
CA GLY A 164 -3.87 -0.86 8.72
C GLY A 164 -4.16 0.58 9.15
N HIS A 165 -3.75 1.59 8.36
CA HIS A 165 -4.10 2.99 8.66
C HIS A 165 -5.59 3.30 8.50
N ILE A 166 -6.27 2.65 7.54
CA ILE A 166 -7.73 2.79 7.38
C ILE A 166 -8.45 2.19 8.59
N VAL A 167 -8.00 1.02 9.06
CA VAL A 167 -8.52 0.39 10.28
C VAL A 167 -8.25 1.26 11.51
N GLU A 168 -7.04 1.85 11.64
CA GLU A 168 -6.70 2.80 12.72
C GLU A 168 -7.69 3.98 12.76
N GLU A 169 -7.95 4.59 11.60
CA GLU A 169 -8.87 5.72 11.50
C GLU A 169 -10.33 5.29 11.79
N ASN A 170 -10.72 4.09 11.34
CA ASN A 170 -12.04 3.54 11.59
C ASN A 170 -12.25 3.26 13.09
N MET A 171 -11.25 2.72 13.77
CA MET A 171 -11.25 2.48 15.22
C MET A 171 -11.41 3.77 16.02
N GLN A 172 -10.63 4.81 15.68
CA GLN A 172 -10.77 6.12 16.32
C GLN A 172 -12.19 6.71 16.10
N THR A 173 -12.74 6.53 14.91
CA THR A 173 -14.10 6.99 14.57
C THR A 173 -15.16 6.20 15.34
N ALA A 174 -15.01 4.88 15.48
CA ALA A 174 -15.94 4.01 16.21
C ALA A 174 -16.01 4.36 17.70
N VAL A 175 -14.85 4.56 18.33
CA VAL A 175 -14.80 5.00 19.72
C VAL A 175 -15.40 6.39 19.90
N ALA A 176 -15.08 7.33 19.02
CA ALA A 176 -15.68 8.66 19.05
C ALA A 176 -17.21 8.61 18.85
N ALA A 177 -17.70 7.74 17.96
CA ALA A 177 -19.13 7.52 17.74
C ALA A 177 -19.84 7.04 19.02
N LEU A 178 -19.22 6.14 19.78
CA LEU A 178 -19.74 5.64 21.05
C LEU A 178 -19.79 6.73 22.13
N LEU A 179 -18.70 7.48 22.32
CA LEU A 179 -18.61 8.48 23.38
C LEU A 179 -19.42 9.75 23.09
N GLU A 180 -19.37 10.23 21.85
CA GLU A 180 -20.04 11.47 21.43
C GLU A 180 -21.49 11.27 20.98
N ARG A 181 -21.89 10.02 20.72
CA ARG A 181 -23.23 9.63 20.26
C ARG A 181 -23.59 10.26 18.90
N ASP A 182 -22.63 10.21 17.98
CA ASP A 182 -22.73 10.86 16.67
C ASP A 182 -23.16 9.85 15.58
N THR A 183 -24.38 10.01 15.06
CA THR A 183 -24.95 9.16 14.01
C THR A 183 -24.19 9.21 12.69
N GLU A 184 -23.54 10.34 12.37
CA GLU A 184 -22.74 10.46 11.15
C GLU A 184 -21.47 9.63 11.28
N LYS A 185 -20.82 9.65 12.44
CA LYS A 185 -19.66 8.80 12.73
C LYS A 185 -20.02 7.31 12.68
N ILE A 186 -21.16 6.90 13.23
CA ILE A 186 -21.66 5.50 13.11
C ILE A 186 -21.78 5.10 11.64
N ALA A 187 -22.40 5.93 10.81
CA ALA A 187 -22.57 5.64 9.38
C ALA A 187 -21.23 5.58 8.63
N ASN A 188 -20.26 6.43 9.01
CA ASN A 188 -18.92 6.41 8.43
C ASN A 188 -18.15 5.15 8.83
N VAL A 189 -18.33 4.64 10.06
CA VAL A 189 -17.67 3.40 10.51
C VAL A 189 -18.12 2.21 9.68
N ARG A 190 -19.43 2.04 9.52
CA ARG A 190 -20.01 0.97 8.67
C ARG A 190 -19.55 1.08 7.22
N ARG A 191 -19.43 2.30 6.68
CA ARG A 191 -18.91 2.49 5.31
C ARG A 191 -17.45 2.06 5.18
N ARG A 192 -16.62 2.36 6.18
CA ARG A 192 -15.19 2.01 6.18
C ARG A 192 -14.94 0.54 6.47
N GLU A 193 -15.78 -0.12 7.26
CA GLU A 193 -15.78 -1.58 7.39
C GLU A 193 -15.89 -2.23 6.01
N ASN A 194 -16.85 -1.80 5.18
CA ASN A 194 -17.01 -2.36 3.83
C ASN A 194 -15.77 -2.13 2.96
N VAL A 195 -15.04 -1.03 3.18
CA VAL A 195 -13.75 -0.78 2.51
C VAL A 195 -12.70 -1.76 3.01
N ILE A 196 -12.59 -1.96 4.32
CA ILE A 196 -11.65 -2.88 4.98
C ILE A 196 -11.87 -4.32 4.45
N ASP A 197 -13.11 -4.77 4.33
CA ASP A 197 -13.47 -6.08 3.76
C ASP A 197 -13.00 -6.24 2.32
N ASN A 198 -13.30 -5.27 1.47
CA ASN A 198 -12.88 -5.31 0.07
C ASN A 198 -11.35 -5.32 -0.07
N LEU A 199 -10.64 -4.60 0.81
CA LEU A 199 -9.17 -4.62 0.87
C LEU A 199 -8.65 -5.96 1.38
N CYS A 200 -9.26 -6.54 2.42
CA CYS A 200 -8.93 -7.86 2.94
C CYS A 200 -9.00 -8.91 1.83
N ASP A 201 -10.10 -8.95 1.10
CA ASP A 201 -10.31 -9.86 -0.02
C ASP A 201 -9.30 -9.62 -1.14
N GLY A 202 -9.13 -8.36 -1.56
CA GLY A 202 -8.23 -8.00 -2.66
C GLY A 202 -6.76 -8.31 -2.37
N ILE A 203 -6.29 -7.98 -1.17
CA ILE A 203 -4.94 -8.27 -0.71
C ILE A 203 -4.74 -9.79 -0.57
N SER A 204 -5.69 -10.49 0.05
CA SER A 204 -5.61 -11.95 0.23
C SER A 204 -5.52 -12.69 -1.10
N GLN A 205 -6.34 -12.31 -2.08
CA GLN A 205 -6.28 -12.88 -3.43
C GLN A 205 -4.91 -12.62 -4.09
N TYR A 206 -4.36 -11.42 -3.93
CA TYR A 206 -3.04 -11.10 -4.47
C TYR A 206 -1.91 -11.89 -3.78
N LEU A 207 -1.94 -12.01 -2.45
CA LEU A 207 -0.98 -12.83 -1.69
C LEU A 207 -1.02 -14.30 -2.13
N VAL A 208 -2.21 -14.86 -2.38
CA VAL A 208 -2.36 -16.22 -2.94
C VAL A 208 -1.74 -16.31 -4.34
N LYS A 209 -1.87 -15.28 -5.19
CA LYS A 209 -1.18 -15.26 -6.50
C LYS A 209 0.35 -15.30 -6.31
N ILE A 210 0.90 -14.56 -5.35
CA ILE A 210 2.35 -14.59 -5.06
C ILE A 210 2.80 -16.00 -4.65
N CYS A 211 2.04 -16.70 -3.78
CA CYS A 211 2.35 -18.07 -3.37
C CYS A 211 2.45 -19.07 -4.55
N ASN A 212 1.77 -18.79 -5.65
CA ASN A 212 1.80 -19.61 -6.86
C ASN A 212 2.94 -19.25 -7.82
N THR A 213 3.80 -18.28 -7.48
CA THR A 213 5.00 -17.91 -8.24
C THR A 213 6.26 -18.58 -7.66
N HIS A 214 7.39 -18.46 -8.36
CA HIS A 214 8.68 -18.96 -7.88
C HIS A 214 9.26 -18.01 -6.81
N ILE A 215 8.89 -18.23 -5.54
CA ILE A 215 9.39 -17.49 -4.38
C ILE A 215 10.33 -18.33 -3.52
N SER A 216 11.23 -17.67 -2.79
CA SER A 216 12.07 -18.30 -1.77
C SER A 216 11.27 -18.69 -0.52
N ASP A 217 11.80 -19.60 0.30
CA ASP A 217 11.18 -20.00 1.58
C ASP A 217 10.96 -18.81 2.53
N ARG A 218 11.89 -17.84 2.49
CA ARG A 218 11.79 -16.60 3.28
C ARG A 218 10.61 -15.74 2.82
N GLU A 219 10.47 -15.55 1.51
CA GLU A 219 9.35 -14.81 0.92
C GLU A 219 8.02 -15.52 1.18
N ASN A 220 7.98 -16.85 1.07
CA ASN A 220 6.79 -17.64 1.36
C ASN A 220 6.34 -17.49 2.83
N SER A 221 7.29 -17.53 3.78
CA SER A 221 7.00 -17.27 5.19
C SER A 221 6.48 -15.84 5.41
N LYS A 222 6.98 -14.85 4.66
CA LYS A 222 6.51 -13.46 4.75
C LYS A 222 5.09 -13.31 4.23
N VAL A 223 4.80 -13.87 3.04
CA VAL A 223 3.46 -13.86 2.44
C VAL A 223 2.43 -14.56 3.33
N THR A 224 2.80 -15.70 3.93
CA THR A 224 1.93 -16.40 4.90
C THR A 224 1.66 -15.54 6.12
N SER A 225 2.68 -14.82 6.62
CA SER A 225 2.50 -13.94 7.78
C SER A 225 1.61 -12.73 7.45
N LEU A 226 1.73 -12.19 6.24
CA LEU A 226 0.86 -11.10 5.75
C LEU A 226 -0.60 -11.55 5.62
N LEU A 227 -0.87 -12.78 5.17
CA LEU A 227 -2.25 -13.32 5.14
C LEU A 227 -2.90 -13.31 6.53
N ASN A 228 -2.14 -13.70 7.57
CA ASN A 228 -2.64 -13.67 8.94
C ASN A 228 -2.88 -12.23 9.40
N VAL A 229 -1.91 -11.31 9.16
CA VAL A 229 -2.04 -9.89 9.53
C VAL A 229 -3.25 -9.24 8.89
N VAL A 230 -3.52 -9.53 7.60
CA VAL A 230 -4.70 -8.99 6.89
C VAL A 230 -5.99 -9.47 7.56
N GLY A 231 -6.06 -10.75 7.94
CA GLY A 231 -7.18 -11.29 8.70
C GLY A 231 -7.33 -10.65 10.08
N ASP A 232 -6.25 -10.49 10.84
CA ASP A 232 -6.30 -9.79 12.14
C ASP A 232 -6.75 -8.32 11.99
N MET A 233 -6.38 -7.64 10.90
CA MET A 233 -6.83 -6.27 10.61
C MET A 233 -8.32 -6.20 10.25
N GLU A 234 -8.85 -7.17 9.51
CA GLU A 234 -10.29 -7.29 9.24
C GLU A 234 -11.07 -7.51 10.54
N ARG A 235 -10.61 -8.41 11.41
CA ARG A 235 -11.22 -8.62 12.73
C ARG A 235 -11.26 -7.38 13.61
N VAL A 236 -10.21 -6.56 13.57
CA VAL A 236 -10.26 -5.25 14.25
C VAL A 236 -11.34 -4.37 13.64
N GLY A 237 -11.50 -4.38 12.31
CA GLY A 237 -12.62 -3.76 11.59
C GLY A 237 -13.99 -4.22 12.11
N ASP A 238 -14.21 -5.53 12.21
CA ASP A 238 -15.45 -6.13 12.76
C ASP A 238 -15.76 -5.59 14.16
N HIS A 239 -14.74 -5.53 15.03
CA HIS A 239 -14.92 -5.01 16.39
C HIS A 239 -15.23 -3.52 16.42
N CYS A 240 -14.71 -2.74 15.47
CA CYS A 240 -15.08 -1.33 15.30
C CYS A 240 -16.54 -1.19 14.85
N GLU A 241 -17.02 -2.03 13.94
CA GLU A 241 -18.43 -2.06 13.54
C GLU A 241 -19.32 -2.43 14.73
N ASN A 242 -18.97 -3.45 15.50
CA ASN A 242 -19.70 -3.84 16.72
C ASN A 242 -19.81 -2.66 17.71
N ILE A 243 -18.74 -1.87 17.88
CA ILE A 243 -18.76 -0.67 18.73
C ILE A 243 -19.72 0.39 18.19
N ALA A 244 -19.73 0.62 16.87
CA ALA A 244 -20.66 1.56 16.25
C ALA A 244 -22.12 1.09 16.34
N ASP A 245 -22.39 -0.21 16.18
CA ASP A 245 -23.71 -0.81 16.35
C ASP A 245 -24.21 -0.71 17.78
N MET A 246 -23.32 -0.85 18.76
CA MET A 246 -23.64 -0.58 20.17
C MET A 246 -24.00 0.88 20.40
N ALA A 247 -23.27 1.81 19.80
CA ALA A 247 -23.57 3.24 19.88
C ALA A 247 -24.96 3.56 19.30
N ASP A 248 -25.31 2.94 18.16
CA ASP A 248 -26.62 3.07 17.51
C ASP A 248 -27.75 2.52 18.40
N ALA A 249 -27.57 1.31 18.94
CA ALA A 249 -28.55 0.72 19.87
C ALA A 249 -28.73 1.56 21.14
N MET A 250 -27.66 2.16 21.67
CA MET A 250 -27.74 3.07 22.83
C MET A 250 -28.50 4.37 22.50
N LEU A 251 -28.39 4.88 21.28
CA LEU A 251 -29.19 6.01 20.80
C LEU A 251 -30.68 5.65 20.72
N GLU A 252 -31.02 4.53 20.10
CA GLU A 252 -32.40 4.06 19.94
C GLU A 252 -33.09 3.80 21.29
N GLU A 253 -32.38 3.15 22.22
CA GLU A 253 -32.90 2.81 23.55
C GLU A 253 -32.82 3.98 24.55
N ASN A 254 -32.24 5.12 24.14
CA ASN A 254 -31.96 6.29 24.97
C ASN A 254 -31.19 5.93 26.27
N ILE A 255 -30.16 5.10 26.12
CA ILE A 255 -29.27 4.65 27.19
C ILE A 255 -28.00 5.48 27.16
N ASN A 256 -27.52 5.89 28.35
CA ASN A 256 -26.28 6.62 28.51
C ASN A 256 -25.36 5.90 29.49
N PHE A 257 -24.05 6.01 29.27
CA PHE A 257 -23.07 5.72 30.31
C PHE A 257 -23.05 6.82 31.36
N SER A 258 -22.68 6.48 32.59
CA SER A 258 -22.38 7.48 33.62
C SER A 258 -21.02 8.10 33.36
N ASP A 259 -20.77 9.29 33.90
CA ASP A 259 -19.47 9.97 33.77
C ASP A 259 -18.31 9.09 34.27
N THR A 260 -18.53 8.29 35.31
CA THR A 260 -17.55 7.31 35.80
C THR A 260 -17.26 6.22 34.77
N ALA A 261 -18.30 5.69 34.12
CA ALA A 261 -18.13 4.66 33.10
C ALA A 261 -17.43 5.22 31.84
N VAL A 262 -17.74 6.47 31.46
CA VAL A 262 -17.05 7.14 30.35
C VAL A 262 -15.57 7.31 30.66
N SER A 263 -15.22 7.86 31.83
CA SER A 263 -13.81 8.03 32.24
C SER A 263 -13.05 6.71 32.30
N GLU A 264 -13.68 5.65 32.81
CA GLU A 264 -13.10 4.30 32.84
C GLU A 264 -12.87 3.72 31.44
N LEU A 265 -13.83 3.92 30.52
CA LEU A 265 -13.69 3.50 29.12
C LEU A 265 -12.57 4.27 28.42
N GLU A 266 -12.48 5.59 28.63
CA GLU A 266 -11.45 6.43 28.00
C GLU A 266 -10.03 5.94 28.31
N GLU A 267 -9.75 5.49 29.54
CA GLU A 267 -8.45 4.93 29.90
C GLU A 267 -8.15 3.61 29.15
N MET A 268 -9.12 2.70 29.08
CA MET A 268 -8.95 1.44 28.34
C MET A 268 -8.81 1.69 26.83
N ILE A 269 -9.63 2.58 26.28
CA ILE A 269 -9.58 3.04 24.89
C ILE A 269 -8.20 3.55 24.52
N GLU A 270 -7.61 4.42 25.35
CA GLU A 270 -6.28 4.99 25.08
C GLU A 270 -5.24 3.88 24.94
N SER A 271 -5.27 2.89 25.83
CA SER A 271 -4.38 1.73 25.78
C SER A 271 -4.66 0.80 24.59
N THR A 272 -5.93 0.53 24.25
CA THR A 272 -6.31 -0.27 23.07
C THR A 272 -5.83 0.39 21.77
N VAL A 273 -6.08 1.69 21.60
CA VAL A 273 -5.64 2.44 20.42
C VAL A 273 -4.11 2.45 20.35
N ALA A 274 -3.44 2.68 21.47
CA ALA A 274 -1.97 2.63 21.53
C ALA A 274 -1.42 1.24 21.18
N SER A 275 -2.08 0.16 21.59
CA SER A 275 -1.71 -1.22 21.24
C SER A 275 -1.70 -1.42 19.73
N TYR A 276 -2.81 -1.06 19.06
CA TYR A 276 -2.95 -1.18 17.60
C TYR A 276 -1.97 -0.31 16.83
N VAL A 277 -1.82 0.96 17.22
CA VAL A 277 -0.90 1.91 16.56
C VAL A 277 0.55 1.43 16.66
N ASN A 278 0.98 0.91 17.82
CA ASN A 278 2.31 0.33 17.95
C ASN A 278 2.47 -0.95 17.11
N ALA A 279 1.44 -1.77 17.01
CA ALA A 279 1.48 -2.99 16.19
C ALA A 279 1.67 -2.63 14.71
N LEU A 280 0.92 -1.64 14.22
CA LEU A 280 1.06 -1.14 12.86
C LEU A 280 2.45 -0.55 12.58
N LYS A 281 2.97 0.30 13.49
CA LYS A 281 4.34 0.84 13.39
C LYS A 281 5.41 -0.25 13.38
N SER A 282 5.22 -1.31 14.16
CA SER A 282 6.15 -2.44 14.19
C SER A 282 6.23 -3.13 12.83
N LEU A 283 5.09 -3.24 12.12
CA LEU A 283 5.02 -3.81 10.79
C LEU A 283 5.61 -2.86 9.73
N GLU A 284 5.21 -1.59 9.76
CA GLU A 284 5.64 -0.56 8.81
C GLU A 284 7.16 -0.34 8.82
N PHE A 285 7.74 -0.20 10.01
CA PHE A 285 9.18 0.05 10.18
C PHE A 285 10.00 -1.23 10.37
N SER A 286 9.36 -2.40 10.45
CA SER A 286 10.00 -3.66 10.80
C SER A 286 10.82 -3.60 12.10
N ASP A 287 10.38 -2.77 13.05
CA ASP A 287 11.09 -2.48 14.29
C ASP A 287 10.44 -3.22 15.47
N PRO A 288 11.15 -4.17 16.11
CA PRO A 288 10.62 -4.94 17.23
C PRO A 288 10.37 -4.11 18.49
N SER A 289 10.95 -2.90 18.61
CA SER A 289 10.70 -2.03 19.77
C SER A 289 9.23 -1.65 19.89
N TYR A 290 8.57 -1.30 18.78
CA TYR A 290 7.13 -1.05 18.76
C TYR A 290 6.32 -2.30 19.08
N ALA A 291 6.76 -3.49 18.64
CA ALA A 291 6.08 -4.74 18.98
C ALA A 291 6.13 -5.05 20.48
N TYR A 292 7.23 -4.73 21.18
CA TYR A 292 7.29 -4.84 22.64
C TYR A 292 6.38 -3.82 23.33
N GLU A 293 6.24 -2.62 22.77
CA GLU A 293 5.30 -1.63 23.28
C GLU A 293 3.85 -2.06 23.11
N THR A 294 3.50 -2.73 22.00
CA THR A 294 2.18 -3.37 21.83
C THR A 294 1.89 -4.37 22.94
N VAL A 295 2.81 -5.30 23.22
CA VAL A 295 2.66 -6.30 24.30
C VAL A 295 2.38 -5.59 25.64
N ARG A 296 3.14 -4.53 25.95
CA ARG A 296 2.92 -3.78 27.19
C ARG A 296 1.56 -3.08 27.25
N GLN A 297 1.04 -2.60 26.13
CA GLN A 297 -0.29 -1.99 26.11
C GLN A 297 -1.39 -3.04 26.19
N GLU A 298 -1.21 -4.20 25.57
CA GLU A 298 -2.16 -5.30 25.67
C GLU A 298 -2.27 -5.84 27.10
N ASP A 299 -1.14 -6.07 27.80
CA ASP A 299 -1.15 -6.41 29.22
C ASP A 299 -1.96 -5.38 30.06
N ARG A 300 -1.88 -4.09 29.71
CA ARG A 300 -2.66 -3.03 30.39
C ARG A 300 -4.14 -3.09 30.05
N VAL A 301 -4.50 -3.42 28.82
CA VAL A 301 -5.90 -3.59 28.40
C VAL A 301 -6.54 -4.74 29.16
N ASP A 302 -5.81 -5.86 29.34
CA ASP A 302 -6.25 -7.01 30.13
C ASP A 302 -6.49 -6.64 31.60
N ASP A 303 -5.54 -5.91 32.21
CA ASP A 303 -5.68 -5.41 33.58
C ASP A 303 -6.90 -4.50 33.72
N PHE A 304 -7.10 -3.56 32.78
CA PHE A 304 -8.28 -2.70 32.75
C PHE A 304 -9.56 -3.50 32.61
N GLU A 305 -9.62 -4.47 31.70
CA GLU A 305 -10.80 -5.28 31.48
C GLU A 305 -11.24 -6.01 32.76
N ALA A 306 -10.29 -6.63 33.45
CA ALA A 306 -10.53 -7.36 34.69
C ALA A 306 -11.01 -6.45 35.82
N ASP A 307 -10.35 -5.30 36.00
CA ASP A 307 -10.67 -4.33 37.04
C ASP A 307 -12.03 -3.66 36.79
N LEU A 308 -12.28 -3.23 35.55
CA LEU A 308 -13.53 -2.55 35.16
C LEU A 308 -14.72 -3.51 35.21
N ARG A 309 -14.55 -4.76 34.80
CA ARG A 309 -15.59 -5.78 34.96
C ARG A 309 -15.93 -6.03 36.43
N THR A 310 -14.91 -6.16 37.28
CA THR A 310 -15.10 -6.38 38.72
C THR A 310 -15.80 -5.19 39.38
N SER A 311 -15.35 -3.97 39.08
CA SER A 311 -15.97 -2.71 39.52
C SER A 311 -17.44 -2.63 39.08
N HIS A 312 -17.71 -2.97 37.81
CA HIS A 312 -19.06 -2.97 37.25
C HIS A 312 -19.99 -3.96 37.97
N ILE A 313 -19.57 -5.20 38.19
CA ILE A 313 -20.35 -6.22 38.91
C ILE A 313 -20.67 -5.75 40.33
N ASN A 314 -19.70 -5.14 41.03
CA ASN A 314 -19.92 -4.59 42.36
C ASN A 314 -20.94 -3.44 42.35
N ARG A 315 -20.90 -2.55 41.35
CA ARG A 315 -21.90 -1.47 41.20
C ARG A 315 -23.30 -2.04 40.94
N LEU A 316 -23.40 -3.06 40.09
CA LEU A 316 -24.66 -3.73 39.79
C LEU A 316 -25.25 -4.41 41.04
N ALA A 317 -24.43 -5.16 41.79
CA ALA A 317 -24.84 -5.85 43.01
C ALA A 317 -25.36 -4.89 44.11
N ASN A 318 -24.84 -3.66 44.14
CA ASN A 318 -25.24 -2.62 45.10
C ASN A 318 -26.34 -1.67 44.55
N ASN A 319 -26.96 -1.97 43.41
CA ASN A 319 -27.96 -1.14 42.74
C ASN A 319 -27.47 0.30 42.42
N MET A 320 -26.17 0.47 42.18
CA MET A 320 -25.55 1.76 41.85
C MET A 320 -25.46 2.02 40.34
N CYS A 321 -25.84 1.05 39.49
CA CYS A 321 -25.88 1.21 38.04
C CYS A 321 -27.16 0.62 37.43
N ASN A 322 -27.51 1.10 36.23
CA ASN A 322 -28.59 0.54 35.44
C ASN A 322 -28.12 -0.72 34.71
N ALA A 323 -28.88 -1.82 34.82
CA ALA A 323 -28.52 -3.09 34.22
C ALA A 323 -28.40 -3.04 32.68
N ARG A 324 -29.24 -2.25 31.99
CA ARG A 324 -29.20 -2.13 30.52
C ARG A 324 -27.95 -1.41 30.03
N SER A 325 -27.58 -0.29 30.64
CA SER A 325 -26.31 0.38 30.34
C SER A 325 -25.11 -0.49 30.73
N GLY A 326 -25.27 -1.34 31.75
CA GLY A 326 -24.21 -2.24 32.20
C GLY A 326 -23.85 -3.32 31.20
N VAL A 327 -24.85 -3.90 30.51
CA VAL A 327 -24.59 -4.87 29.43
C VAL A 327 -23.79 -4.22 28.31
N ARG A 328 -24.20 -3.03 27.84
CA ARG A 328 -23.48 -2.27 26.79
C ARG A 328 -22.05 -1.93 27.18
N PHE A 329 -21.83 -1.61 28.46
CA PHE A 329 -20.50 -1.34 29.00
C PHE A 329 -19.60 -2.58 28.90
N LEU A 330 -20.06 -3.74 29.38
CA LEU A 330 -19.30 -4.98 29.33
C LEU A 330 -19.02 -5.45 27.88
N ASP A 331 -19.99 -5.28 26.98
CA ASP A 331 -19.82 -5.58 25.56
C ASP A 331 -18.77 -4.66 24.92
N THR A 332 -18.72 -3.38 25.33
CA THR A 332 -17.67 -2.44 24.90
C THR A 332 -16.30 -2.88 25.38
N LEU A 333 -16.14 -3.22 26.67
CA LEU A 333 -14.87 -3.73 27.20
C LEU A 333 -14.38 -4.94 26.41
N THR A 334 -15.28 -5.86 26.09
CA THR A 334 -14.96 -7.08 25.34
C THR A 334 -14.45 -6.75 23.94
N ASN A 335 -15.09 -5.82 23.22
CA ASN A 335 -14.62 -5.43 21.89
C ASN A 335 -13.25 -4.72 21.94
N LEU A 336 -13.01 -3.90 22.98
CA LEU A 336 -11.72 -3.23 23.17
C LEU A 336 -10.57 -4.20 23.51
N GLU A 337 -10.83 -5.23 24.31
CA GLU A 337 -9.89 -6.32 24.57
C GLU A 337 -9.56 -7.07 23.28
N ARG A 338 -10.58 -7.50 22.52
CA ARG A 338 -10.38 -8.21 21.25
C ARG A 338 -9.58 -7.42 20.22
N ILE A 339 -9.79 -6.10 20.12
CA ILE A 339 -8.96 -5.26 19.26
C ILE A 339 -7.49 -5.32 19.68
N SER A 340 -7.22 -5.31 20.99
CA SER A 340 -5.87 -5.41 21.52
C SER A 340 -5.25 -6.81 21.32
N ASP A 341 -6.03 -7.89 21.44
CA ASP A 341 -5.59 -9.27 21.11
C ASP A 341 -5.10 -9.36 19.66
N HIS A 342 -5.90 -8.83 18.73
CA HIS A 342 -5.54 -8.83 17.31
C HIS A 342 -4.33 -7.93 17.02
N ALA A 343 -4.19 -6.80 17.72
CA ALA A 343 -2.98 -5.99 17.66
C ALA A 343 -1.74 -6.76 18.12
N LEU A 344 -1.85 -7.56 19.20
CA LEU A 344 -0.77 -8.42 19.67
C LEU A 344 -0.39 -9.49 18.63
N ASN A 345 -1.36 -10.12 17.96
CA ASN A 345 -1.09 -11.07 16.88
C ASN A 345 -0.25 -10.44 15.75
N ILE A 346 -0.60 -9.21 15.34
CA ILE A 346 0.15 -8.44 14.34
C ILE A 346 1.59 -8.18 14.81
N ALA A 347 1.77 -7.73 16.05
CA ALA A 347 3.10 -7.48 16.62
C ALA A 347 3.93 -8.77 16.75
N GLN A 348 3.29 -9.90 17.06
CA GLN A 348 3.94 -11.20 17.23
C GLN A 348 4.58 -11.71 15.91
N VAL A 349 4.03 -11.35 14.75
CA VAL A 349 4.64 -11.62 13.45
C VAL A 349 6.03 -10.98 13.36
N VAL A 350 6.15 -9.69 13.72
CA VAL A 350 7.42 -8.95 13.67
C VAL A 350 8.45 -9.52 14.66
N LEU A 351 8.00 -9.88 15.87
CA LEU A 351 8.86 -10.51 16.88
C LEU A 351 9.38 -11.88 16.42
N ASN A 352 8.53 -12.68 15.77
CA ASN A 352 8.90 -14.01 15.27
C ASN A 352 9.88 -13.93 14.09
N GLU A 353 9.69 -12.98 13.18
CA GLU A 353 10.62 -12.74 12.08
C GLU A 353 12.00 -12.32 12.58
N ASN A 354 12.06 -11.36 13.52
CA ASN A 354 13.32 -10.90 14.13
C ASN A 354 14.06 -12.02 14.87
N ARG A 355 13.34 -12.92 15.57
CA ARG A 355 13.95 -14.10 16.23
C ARG A 355 14.55 -15.06 15.21
N LYS A 356 13.87 -15.31 14.08
CA LYS A 356 14.39 -16.16 13.00
C LYS A 356 15.66 -15.55 12.40
N GLU A 357 15.69 -14.25 12.11
CA GLU A 357 16.88 -13.60 11.54
C GLU A 357 18.12 -13.70 12.42
N LYS A 358 17.97 -13.48 13.74
CA LYS A 358 19.07 -13.66 14.70
C LYS A 358 19.61 -15.09 14.69
N LYS A 359 18.72 -16.09 14.57
CA LYS A 359 19.12 -17.50 14.49
C LYS A 359 19.88 -17.79 13.20
N TYR A 360 19.38 -17.34 12.04
CA TYR A 360 20.08 -17.46 10.75
C TYR A 360 21.48 -16.85 10.80
N HIS A 361 21.63 -15.60 11.27
CA HIS A 361 22.95 -14.97 11.39
C HIS A 361 23.88 -15.72 12.35
N SER A 362 23.36 -16.26 13.45
CA SER A 362 24.16 -17.05 14.40
C SER A 362 24.63 -18.40 13.84
N GLU A 363 23.88 -18.97 12.89
CA GLU A 363 24.22 -20.22 12.19
C GLU A 363 25.21 -19.94 11.05
N THR A 364 25.03 -18.87 10.27
CA THR A 364 25.95 -18.49 9.19
C THR A 364 27.34 -18.07 9.70
N ILE A 365 27.43 -17.44 10.89
CA ILE A 365 28.72 -17.05 11.49
C ILE A 365 29.50 -18.27 12.04
N LYS A 366 28.85 -19.42 12.27
CA LYS A 366 29.55 -20.63 12.74
C LYS A 366 30.27 -21.41 11.63
N GLU A 367 30.11 -21.03 10.36
CA GLU A 367 30.72 -21.71 9.20
C GLU A 367 31.81 -20.88 8.49
N LEU A 368 32.30 -19.81 9.10
CA LEU A 368 33.51 -19.06 8.68
C LEU A 368 34.59 -19.18 9.75
#